data_AF-A0A7S4IEH4-F1
#
_entry.id   AF-A0A7S4IEH4-F1
#
_cell.length_a   1.000
_cell.length_b   1.000
_cell.length_c   1.000
_cell.angle_alpha   90.00
_cell.angle_beta   90.00
_cell.angle_gamma   90.00
#
_symmetry.space_group_name_H-M   'P 1'
#
loop_
_entity.id
_entity.type
_entity.pdbx_description
1 polymer ?
#
loop_
_entity_poly.entity_id
_entity_poly.type
_entity_poly.pdbx_seq_one_letter_code
_entity_poly.pdbx_strand_id
1 'polypeptide(L)'
;WGYIAHSPVTPAEELVDMFDDVTVDRSLFSDHMQEKFDLAEELGGKKGMDRGMRSYLADVWSMDRDIGRLLKVLDDLGIADDTMVVFASDHGAAPISPGNQRAPGNMMGYAGPYRGRKHQYYEGGVRVPFIVRWPGKVPAGHINENSLLSALDFLPTVATLAGAPYDPSMFEGEDISDVLLLHSGTGASTERSRRHPLFFRASSNSDRAPLAMLYDNWKYHIVQNKKYLYDLQSNPGEDVEVSESYPEVARAMEKTLLDWDDTLPEFYAKTSEGWDLNDPVDFDPNEPPPVVQPPWPTLRDAGATPTCAPSDVPSESPSGAPNESPSVAPSDSPSARPSSIPTDAPSSIPTDAPSSSPTDAPSSSPTGAPSSSPTD
;
A
#
# COMPACT_ATOMS: atom_id res chain seq x y z
N TRP A 1 -7.64 19.94 -4.37
CA TRP A 1 -8.17 19.26 -3.18
C TRP A 1 -7.01 18.60 -2.47
N GLY A 2 -6.36 19.31 -1.55
CA GLY A 2 -5.30 18.76 -0.72
C GLY A 2 -5.82 18.71 0.71
N TYR A 3 -5.96 17.53 1.29
CA TYR A 3 -6.15 17.39 2.72
C TYR A 3 -4.78 17.64 3.36
N ILE A 4 -4.60 18.80 4.00
CA ILE A 4 -3.30 19.16 4.57
C ILE A 4 -3.11 18.37 5.87
N ALA A 5 -2.50 17.19 5.77
CA ALA A 5 -2.24 16.26 6.88
C ALA A 5 -1.13 16.72 7.85
N HIS A 6 -0.55 17.92 7.65
CA HIS A 6 0.53 18.45 8.48
C HIS A 6 0.05 19.24 9.70
N SER A 7 -1.26 19.46 9.84
CA SER A 7 -1.88 19.96 11.06
C SER A 7 -2.95 18.99 11.50
N PRO A 8 -3.13 18.77 12.82
CA PRO A 8 -4.32 18.07 13.29
C PRO A 8 -5.52 18.89 12.81
N VAL A 9 -6.24 18.29 11.89
CA VAL A 9 -7.55 18.78 11.48
C VAL A 9 -8.43 18.59 12.69
N THR A 10 -9.19 19.61 13.06
CA THR A 10 -10.25 19.40 14.05
C THR A 10 -11.44 18.95 13.22
N PRO A 11 -11.79 17.65 13.20
CA PRO A 11 -12.96 17.20 12.49
C PRO A 11 -14.19 17.96 13.00
N ALA A 12 -15.18 18.15 12.14
CA ALA A 12 -16.46 18.69 12.57
C ALA A 12 -17.06 17.77 13.65
N GLU A 13 -17.55 18.34 14.74
CA GLU A 13 -18.07 17.59 15.90
C GLU A 13 -19.13 16.55 15.49
N GLU A 14 -20.01 16.92 14.55
CA GLU A 14 -21.01 16.02 13.97
C GLU A 14 -20.44 14.73 13.36
N LEU A 15 -19.20 14.77 12.84
CA LEU A 15 -18.52 13.58 12.33
C LEU A 15 -17.89 12.75 13.45
N VAL A 16 -17.47 13.40 14.53
CA VAL A 16 -16.93 12.69 15.70
C VAL A 16 -18.04 11.97 16.44
N ASP A 17 -19.21 12.59 16.54
CA ASP A 17 -20.41 12.04 17.18
C ASP A 17 -20.91 10.77 16.48
N MET A 18 -20.58 10.57 15.19
CA MET A 18 -20.85 9.30 14.47
C MET A 18 -20.13 8.10 15.09
N PHE A 19 -19.08 8.34 15.89
CA PHE A 19 -18.25 7.31 16.52
C PHE A 19 -18.39 7.35 18.05
N ASP A 20 -19.47 7.90 18.61
CA ASP A 20 -19.61 8.09 20.06
C ASP A 20 -19.68 6.80 20.89
N ASP A 21 -20.03 5.69 20.24
CA ASP A 21 -20.01 4.34 20.79
C ASP A 21 -18.62 3.68 20.75
N VAL A 22 -17.66 4.26 20.02
CA VAL A 22 -16.30 3.74 19.93
C VAL A 22 -15.55 4.00 21.23
N THR A 23 -15.08 2.92 21.84
CA THR A 23 -14.11 2.92 22.94
C THR A 23 -12.88 2.12 22.53
N VAL A 24 -11.69 2.58 22.89
CA VAL A 24 -10.44 1.91 22.52
C VAL A 24 -10.25 0.65 23.34
N ASP A 25 -10.39 -0.51 22.68
CA ASP A 25 -9.93 -1.79 23.21
C ASP A 25 -8.46 -1.99 22.81
N ARG A 26 -7.55 -1.78 23.77
CA ARG A 26 -6.10 -1.92 23.57
C ARG A 26 -5.70 -3.33 23.12
N SER A 27 -6.49 -4.36 23.43
CA SER A 27 -6.15 -5.76 23.09
C SER A 27 -6.19 -6.06 21.59
N LEU A 28 -6.80 -5.18 20.79
CA LEU A 28 -6.90 -5.31 19.34
C LEU A 28 -5.66 -4.80 18.58
N PHE A 29 -4.66 -4.26 19.28
CA PHE A 29 -3.53 -3.57 18.67
C PHE A 29 -2.19 -4.21 19.04
N SER A 30 -1.23 -4.13 18.11
CA SER A 30 0.14 -4.62 18.31
C SER A 30 0.88 -3.93 19.46
N ASP A 31 1.95 -4.57 19.94
CA ASP A 31 2.81 -4.03 21.00
C ASP A 31 3.35 -2.63 20.66
N HIS A 32 3.61 -2.35 19.38
CA HIS A 32 4.04 -1.03 18.91
C HIS A 32 3.00 0.08 19.15
N MET A 33 1.71 -0.24 19.08
CA MET A 33 0.64 0.73 19.33
C MET A 33 0.48 0.99 20.84
N GLN A 34 0.85 0.02 21.69
CA GLN A 34 0.71 0.16 23.14
C GLN A 34 1.52 1.34 23.67
N GLU A 35 2.76 1.53 23.18
CA GLU A 35 3.60 2.68 23.54
C GLU A 35 2.91 4.03 23.24
N LYS A 36 2.18 4.07 22.12
CA LYS A 36 1.44 5.27 21.69
C LYS A 36 0.20 5.50 22.57
N PHE A 37 -0.49 4.44 22.99
CA PHE A 37 -1.58 4.54 23.94
C PHE A 37 -1.12 4.98 25.32
N ASP A 38 0.01 4.45 25.81
CA ASP A 38 0.57 4.86 27.10
C ASP A 38 0.88 6.36 27.11
N LEU A 39 1.49 6.86 26.03
CA LEU A 39 1.76 8.29 25.89
C LEU A 39 0.47 9.12 25.73
N ALA A 40 -0.53 8.61 25.01
CA ALA A 40 -1.83 9.28 24.89
C ALA A 40 -2.56 9.35 26.24
N GLU A 41 -2.49 8.29 27.05
CA GLU A 41 -3.08 8.22 28.38
C GLU A 41 -2.33 9.13 29.37
N GLU A 42 -1.00 9.23 29.29
CA GLU A 42 -0.22 10.19 30.06
C GLU A 42 -0.63 11.64 29.77
N LEU A 43 -0.83 11.98 28.49
CA LEU A 43 -1.11 13.34 28.06
C LEU A 43 -2.59 13.75 28.20
N GLY A 44 -3.53 12.82 28.03
CA GLY A 44 -4.97 13.11 27.96
C GLY A 44 -5.89 12.18 28.76
N GLY A 45 -5.34 11.18 29.46
CA GLY A 45 -6.11 10.14 30.15
C GLY A 45 -6.95 9.27 29.19
N LYS A 46 -7.66 8.28 29.75
CA LYS A 46 -8.51 7.36 28.97
C LYS A 46 -9.57 8.06 28.12
N LYS A 47 -10.25 9.06 28.70
CA LYS A 47 -11.25 9.87 27.97
C LYS A 47 -10.63 10.63 26.79
N GLY A 48 -9.40 11.11 26.94
CA GLY A 48 -8.66 11.74 25.85
C GLY A 48 -8.33 10.74 24.75
N MET A 49 -7.90 9.53 25.11
CA MET A 49 -7.59 8.48 24.14
C MET A 49 -8.82 8.08 23.30
N ASP A 50 -9.96 7.80 23.93
CA ASP A 50 -11.20 7.45 23.22
C ASP A 50 -11.63 8.59 22.29
N ARG A 51 -11.66 9.82 22.81
CA ARG A 51 -12.00 10.99 21.99
C ARG A 51 -11.02 11.16 20.83
N GLY A 52 -9.74 10.98 21.05
CA GLY A 52 -8.71 11.07 20.01
C GLY A 52 -8.87 10.01 18.93
N MET A 53 -9.30 8.80 19.27
CA MET A 53 -9.62 7.76 18.30
C MET A 53 -10.85 8.14 17.47
N ARG A 54 -11.92 8.64 18.10
CA ARG A 54 -13.12 9.10 17.39
C ARG A 54 -12.81 10.24 16.44
N SER A 55 -12.01 11.22 16.87
CA SER A 55 -11.56 12.31 16.01
C SER A 55 -10.75 11.78 14.82
N TYR A 56 -9.84 10.82 15.04
CA TYR A 56 -9.08 10.21 13.95
C TYR A 56 -9.98 9.48 12.95
N LEU A 57 -10.95 8.70 13.43
CA LEU A 57 -11.93 8.01 12.58
C LEU A 57 -12.79 8.99 11.80
N ALA A 58 -13.21 10.10 12.41
CA ALA A 58 -13.94 11.17 11.75
C ALA A 58 -13.15 11.80 10.59
N ASP A 59 -11.84 12.03 10.77
CA ASP A 59 -10.97 12.54 9.71
C ASP A 59 -10.83 11.53 8.56
N VAL A 60 -10.59 10.26 8.88
CA VAL A 60 -10.51 9.18 7.87
C VAL A 60 -11.82 9.05 7.11
N TRP A 61 -12.96 9.09 7.82
CA TRP A 61 -14.29 9.02 7.22
C TRP A 61 -14.58 10.22 6.32
N SER A 62 -14.21 11.44 6.75
CA SER A 62 -14.39 12.63 5.92
C SER A 62 -13.60 12.53 4.62
N MET A 63 -12.37 12.00 4.67
CA MET A 63 -11.55 11.75 3.49
C MET A 63 -12.21 10.74 2.56
N ASP A 64 -12.66 9.60 3.08
CA ASP A 64 -13.35 8.56 2.31
C ASP A 64 -14.62 9.10 1.63
N ARG A 65 -15.45 9.85 2.37
CA ARG A 65 -16.63 10.53 1.81
C ARG A 65 -16.28 11.45 0.64
N ASP A 66 -15.22 12.25 0.78
CA ASP A 66 -14.80 13.19 -0.26
C ASP A 66 -14.19 12.49 -1.48
N ILE A 67 -13.50 11.36 -1.31
CA ILE A 67 -13.10 10.48 -2.41
C ILE A 67 -14.34 9.93 -3.12
N GLY A 68 -15.36 9.47 -2.38
CA GLY A 68 -16.64 9.02 -2.95
C GLY A 68 -17.31 10.08 -3.81
N ARG A 69 -17.26 11.36 -3.38
CA ARG A 69 -17.77 12.49 -4.18
C ARG A 69 -16.98 12.67 -5.49
N LEU A 70 -15.65 12.57 -5.46
CA LEU A 70 -14.82 12.63 -6.65
C LEU A 70 -15.18 11.49 -7.62
N LEU A 71 -15.26 10.25 -7.13
CA LEU A 71 -15.60 9.09 -7.95
C LEU A 71 -16.99 9.23 -8.60
N LYS A 72 -17.99 9.71 -7.84
CA LYS A 72 -19.33 9.99 -8.37
C LYS A 72 -19.29 11.03 -9.50
N VAL A 73 -18.46 12.06 -9.40
CA VAL A 73 -18.32 13.06 -10.48
C VAL A 73 -17.73 12.45 -11.74
N LEU A 74 -16.75 11.54 -11.62
CA LEU A 74 -16.21 10.82 -12.78
C LEU A 74 -17.29 9.96 -13.47
N ASP A 75 -18.15 9.31 -12.69
CA ASP A 75 -19.26 8.51 -13.20
C ASP A 75 -20.35 9.39 -13.85
N ASP A 76 -20.75 10.49 -13.21
CA ASP A 76 -21.77 11.44 -13.72
C ASP A 76 -21.33 12.12 -15.03
N LEU A 77 -20.01 12.35 -15.19
CA LEU A 77 -19.42 12.89 -16.42
C LEU A 77 -19.26 11.83 -17.53
N GLY A 78 -19.45 10.55 -17.22
CA GLY A 78 -19.26 9.45 -18.17
C GLY A 78 -17.81 9.24 -18.59
N ILE A 79 -16.83 9.67 -17.78
CA ILE A 79 -15.39 9.56 -18.07
C ILE A 79 -14.67 8.51 -17.20
N ALA A 80 -15.42 7.80 -16.35
CA ALA A 80 -14.86 6.83 -15.41
C ALA A 80 -14.04 5.72 -16.09
N ASP A 81 -14.50 5.21 -17.24
CA ASP A 81 -13.82 4.13 -17.98
C ASP A 81 -12.50 4.59 -18.64
N ASP A 82 -12.33 5.90 -18.84
CA ASP A 82 -11.13 6.53 -19.40
C ASP A 82 -10.29 7.25 -18.33
N THR A 83 -10.58 7.00 -17.04
CA THR A 83 -9.87 7.64 -15.92
C THR A 83 -9.30 6.59 -14.98
N MET A 84 -7.97 6.54 -14.87
CA MET A 84 -7.30 5.81 -13.80
C MET A 84 -7.30 6.65 -12.52
N VAL A 85 -7.80 6.08 -11.42
CA VAL A 85 -7.74 6.68 -10.09
C VAL A 85 -6.77 5.88 -9.24
N VAL A 86 -5.80 6.57 -8.63
CA VAL A 86 -4.84 5.99 -7.69
C VAL A 86 -5.03 6.66 -6.33
N PHE A 87 -5.24 5.85 -5.31
CA PHE A 87 -5.26 6.27 -3.90
C PHE A 87 -3.99 5.77 -3.23
N ALA A 88 -3.25 6.67 -2.60
CA ALA A 88 -2.03 6.36 -1.87
C ALA A 88 -1.85 7.31 -0.68
N SER A 89 -0.98 6.94 0.26
CA SER A 89 -0.46 7.85 1.28
C SER A 89 1.03 8.10 1.06
N ASP A 90 1.54 9.24 1.50
CA ASP A 90 2.94 9.65 1.34
C ASP A 90 3.87 9.05 2.40
N HIS A 91 3.35 8.69 3.57
CA HIS A 91 4.11 8.07 4.66
C HIS A 91 3.18 7.40 5.69
N GLY A 92 3.78 6.64 6.62
CA GLY A 92 3.07 6.01 7.73
C GLY A 92 2.40 6.99 8.72
N ALA A 93 1.70 6.43 9.71
CA ALA A 93 0.90 7.21 10.66
C ALA A 93 1.75 8.21 11.46
N ALA A 94 1.15 9.34 11.86
CA ALA A 94 1.84 10.34 12.66
C ALA A 94 2.20 9.83 14.07
N PRO A 95 3.37 10.21 14.63
CA PRO A 95 3.71 9.96 16.02
C PRO A 95 2.91 10.85 16.98
N ILE A 96 2.79 10.40 18.22
CA ILE A 96 2.47 11.29 19.36
C ILE A 96 3.80 11.76 19.95
N SER A 97 3.89 13.02 20.37
CA SER A 97 5.10 13.58 20.99
C SER A 97 4.73 14.51 22.16
N PRO A 98 5.47 14.47 23.29
CA PRO A 98 5.15 15.28 24.48
C PRO A 98 5.14 16.81 24.22
N GLY A 99 5.93 17.28 23.26
CA GLY A 99 5.96 18.71 22.87
C GLY A 99 4.79 19.15 21.99
N ASN A 100 3.94 18.21 21.53
CA ASN A 100 2.78 18.50 20.73
C ASN A 100 1.54 18.57 21.62
N GLN A 101 1.14 19.78 22.03
CA GLN A 101 -0.02 20.03 22.90
C GLN A 101 -1.37 19.55 22.30
N ARG A 102 -1.35 19.03 21.08
CA ARG A 102 -2.52 18.50 20.36
C ARG A 102 -2.61 16.98 20.43
N ALA A 103 -1.89 16.35 21.36
CA ALA A 103 -2.02 14.94 21.68
C ALA A 103 -2.98 14.76 22.88
N PRO A 104 -4.02 13.89 22.79
CA PRO A 104 -4.43 13.00 21.69
C PRO A 104 -5.60 13.59 20.86
N GLY A 105 -5.36 14.61 20.05
CA GLY A 105 -6.42 15.38 19.36
C GLY A 105 -7.02 14.71 18.12
N ASN A 106 -6.30 13.78 17.50
CA ASN A 106 -6.69 12.92 16.36
C ASN A 106 -5.50 12.11 15.81
N MET A 107 -4.42 11.93 16.58
CA MET A 107 -3.20 11.30 16.06
C MET A 107 -3.19 9.79 16.32
N MET A 108 -4.29 9.08 16.05
CA MET A 108 -4.47 7.68 16.46
C MET A 108 -4.27 6.64 15.34
N GLY A 109 -3.63 7.02 14.22
CA GLY A 109 -3.31 6.07 13.15
C GLY A 109 -2.51 4.86 13.62
N TYR A 110 -2.87 3.70 13.05
CA TYR A 110 -2.36 2.38 13.37
C TYR A 110 -1.84 1.70 12.11
N ALA A 111 -0.59 1.23 12.16
CA ALA A 111 0.07 0.57 11.04
C ALA A 111 -0.03 -0.97 11.14
N GLY A 112 -1.01 -1.52 11.85
CA GLY A 112 -1.13 -2.97 11.98
C GLY A 112 0.07 -3.60 12.72
N PRO A 113 0.58 -4.75 12.26
CA PRO A 113 1.72 -5.41 12.88
C PRO A 113 3.05 -4.69 12.60
N TYR A 114 3.07 -3.69 11.70
CA TYR A 114 4.30 -3.07 11.24
C TYR A 114 4.86 -2.09 12.27
N ARG A 115 6.16 -2.17 12.52
CA ARG A 115 6.86 -1.28 13.45
C ARG A 115 7.09 0.10 12.88
N GLY A 116 7.09 1.09 13.76
CA GLY A 116 7.46 2.45 13.44
C GLY A 116 6.34 3.30 12.85
N ARG A 117 6.69 4.50 12.39
CA ARG A 117 5.76 5.58 12.06
C ARG A 117 6.42 6.64 11.18
N LYS A 118 5.70 7.70 10.81
CA LYS A 118 6.25 8.85 10.07
C LYS A 118 7.63 9.27 10.62
N HIS A 119 8.57 9.54 9.71
CA HIS A 119 9.99 9.83 9.97
C HIS A 119 10.87 8.64 10.39
N GLN A 120 10.35 7.41 10.31
CA GLN A 120 11.11 6.19 10.54
C GLN A 120 11.03 5.29 9.30
N TYR A 121 12.08 4.51 9.07
CA TYR A 121 12.18 3.62 7.91
C TYR A 121 11.77 2.19 8.18
N TYR A 122 11.24 1.90 9.37
CA TYR A 122 10.54 0.65 9.65
C TYR A 122 9.23 0.58 8.83
N GLU A 123 8.68 -0.62 8.64
CA GLU A 123 7.54 -0.89 7.76
C GLU A 123 6.34 -0.01 8.08
N GLY A 124 6.03 0.27 9.35
CA GLY A 124 4.93 1.15 9.74
C GLY A 124 5.13 2.63 9.39
N GLY A 125 6.36 3.02 9.01
CA GLY A 125 6.68 4.35 8.51
C GLY A 125 6.67 4.50 6.99
N VAL A 126 6.85 3.41 6.24
CA VAL A 126 7.01 3.42 4.76
C VAL A 126 5.98 2.59 4.00
N ARG A 127 5.40 1.57 4.62
CA ARG A 127 4.31 0.77 4.04
C ARG A 127 3.01 1.52 4.21
N VAL A 128 2.39 1.86 3.09
CA VAL A 128 1.21 2.74 2.99
C VAL A 128 0.14 2.08 2.13
N PRO A 129 -1.15 2.46 2.29
CA PRO A 129 -2.19 1.99 1.37
C PRO A 129 -1.88 2.43 -0.07
N PHE A 130 -2.14 1.54 -1.02
CA PHE A 130 -2.05 1.81 -2.45
C PHE A 130 -3.18 1.06 -3.17
N ILE A 131 -4.11 1.80 -3.78
CA ILE A 131 -5.27 1.24 -4.49
C ILE A 131 -5.33 1.87 -5.87
N VAL A 132 -5.50 1.05 -6.90
CA VAL A 132 -5.68 1.50 -8.29
C VAL A 132 -7.04 1.05 -8.79
N ARG A 133 -7.81 1.98 -9.35
CA ARG A 133 -9.08 1.73 -10.04
C ARG A 133 -8.98 2.24 -11.47
N TRP A 134 -9.19 1.37 -12.44
CA TRP A 134 -9.40 1.74 -13.84
C TRP A 134 -10.40 0.77 -14.47
N PRO A 135 -11.69 1.15 -14.59
CA PRO A 135 -12.73 0.27 -15.11
C PRO A 135 -12.38 -0.31 -16.48
N GLY A 136 -12.58 -1.63 -16.64
CA GLY A 136 -12.26 -2.34 -17.88
C GLY A 136 -10.77 -2.56 -18.18
N LYS A 137 -9.86 -2.03 -17.34
CA LYS A 137 -8.40 -2.14 -17.52
C LYS A 137 -7.70 -2.81 -16.35
N VAL A 138 -7.98 -2.36 -15.12
CA VAL A 138 -7.46 -2.95 -13.88
C VAL A 138 -8.52 -3.90 -13.29
N PRO A 139 -8.18 -5.17 -12.99
CA PRO A 139 -9.15 -6.12 -12.46
C PRO A 139 -9.73 -5.71 -11.10
N ALA A 140 -11.06 -5.64 -11.02
CA ALA A 140 -11.77 -5.25 -9.82
C ALA A 140 -11.65 -6.32 -8.71
N GLY A 141 -11.46 -5.87 -7.47
CA GLY A 141 -11.38 -6.74 -6.29
C GLY A 141 -10.12 -7.59 -6.19
N HIS A 142 -9.13 -7.38 -7.08
CA HIS A 142 -7.86 -8.07 -7.02
C HIS A 142 -6.98 -7.51 -5.89
N ILE A 143 -6.41 -8.40 -5.07
CA ILE A 143 -5.44 -8.07 -4.03
C ILE A 143 -4.09 -8.61 -4.47
N ASN A 144 -3.07 -7.75 -4.51
CA ASN A 144 -1.69 -8.17 -4.75
C ASN A 144 -0.94 -8.20 -3.42
N GLU A 145 -0.56 -9.39 -2.97
CA GLU A 145 0.14 -9.62 -1.71
C GLU A 145 1.66 -9.79 -1.87
N ASN A 146 2.14 -9.92 -3.11
CA ASN A 146 3.46 -10.47 -3.40
C ASN A 146 4.40 -9.48 -4.12
N SER A 147 3.86 -8.51 -4.86
CA SER A 147 4.67 -7.50 -5.55
C SER A 147 5.05 -6.36 -4.61
N LEU A 148 6.35 -6.11 -4.47
CA LEU A 148 6.85 -4.93 -3.76
C LEU A 148 6.83 -3.71 -4.70
N LEU A 149 6.07 -2.67 -4.33
CA LEU A 149 5.90 -1.44 -5.10
C LEU A 149 6.43 -0.24 -4.32
N SER A 150 6.78 0.83 -5.05
CA SER A 150 7.22 2.10 -4.49
C SER A 150 6.55 3.28 -5.20
N ALA A 151 6.39 4.40 -4.51
CA ALA A 151 5.95 5.65 -5.13
C ALA A 151 6.86 6.08 -6.29
N LEU A 152 8.14 5.66 -6.28
CA LEU A 152 9.10 5.90 -7.35
C LEU A 152 8.64 5.28 -8.69
N ASP A 153 7.88 4.19 -8.65
CA ASP A 153 7.37 3.48 -9.83
C ASP A 153 6.30 4.26 -10.59
N PHE A 154 5.68 5.24 -9.91
CA PHE A 154 4.48 5.89 -10.42
C PHE A 154 4.76 6.62 -11.74
N LEU A 155 5.88 7.36 -11.82
CA LEU A 155 6.20 8.15 -13.00
C LEU A 155 6.53 7.29 -14.23
N PRO A 156 7.45 6.29 -14.17
CA PRO A 156 7.65 5.35 -15.27
C PRO A 156 6.36 4.64 -15.71
N THR A 157 5.52 4.24 -14.75
CA THR A 157 4.26 3.54 -15.03
C THR A 157 3.25 4.43 -15.75
N VAL A 158 3.05 5.66 -15.28
CA VAL A 158 2.14 6.63 -15.93
C VAL A 158 2.65 7.01 -17.31
N ALA A 159 3.97 7.18 -17.48
CA ALA A 159 4.57 7.45 -18.79
C ALA A 159 4.30 6.32 -19.78
N THR A 160 4.52 5.06 -19.38
CA THR A 160 4.16 3.89 -20.20
C THR A 160 2.67 3.88 -20.54
N LEU A 161 1.79 4.04 -19.55
CA LEU A 161 0.33 3.98 -19.76
C LEU A 161 -0.20 5.11 -20.65
N ALA A 162 0.42 6.30 -20.58
CA ALA A 162 0.09 7.45 -21.42
C ALA A 162 0.74 7.39 -22.82
N GLY A 163 1.63 6.42 -23.08
CA GLY A 163 2.43 6.36 -24.30
C GLY A 163 3.46 7.49 -24.44
N ALA A 164 3.85 8.11 -23.33
CA ALA A 164 4.84 9.17 -23.30
C ALA A 164 6.26 8.57 -23.33
N PRO A 165 7.16 9.02 -24.24
CA PRO A 165 8.53 8.55 -24.25
C PRO A 165 9.27 9.03 -23.00
N TYR A 166 10.06 8.15 -22.39
CA TYR A 166 10.95 8.48 -21.29
C TYR A 166 12.20 7.59 -21.38
N ASP A 167 13.31 8.04 -20.78
CA ASP A 167 14.51 7.22 -20.61
C ASP A 167 14.44 6.52 -19.24
N PRO A 168 14.30 5.17 -19.19
CA PRO A 168 14.22 4.44 -17.93
C PRO A 168 15.47 4.59 -17.05
N SER A 169 16.62 4.94 -17.61
CA SER A 169 17.87 5.10 -16.85
C SER A 169 17.87 6.34 -15.94
N MET A 170 16.96 7.29 -16.17
CA MET A 170 16.84 8.52 -15.37
C MET A 170 16.00 8.34 -14.10
N PHE A 171 15.38 7.18 -13.89
CA PHE A 171 14.46 6.94 -12.80
C PHE A 171 14.91 5.76 -11.94
N GLU A 172 14.79 5.90 -10.62
CA GLU A 172 15.00 4.81 -9.67
C GLU A 172 13.81 3.83 -9.62
N GLY A 173 12.63 4.31 -10.02
CA GLY A 173 11.41 3.52 -10.12
C GLY A 173 11.36 2.62 -11.34
N GLU A 174 10.47 1.63 -11.30
CA GLU A 174 10.24 0.72 -12.41
C GLU A 174 8.82 0.92 -12.97
N ASP A 175 8.65 0.72 -14.28
CA ASP A 175 7.31 0.56 -14.85
C ASP A 175 6.68 -0.72 -14.31
N ILE A 176 5.54 -0.58 -13.62
CA ILE A 176 4.75 -1.66 -13.00
C ILE A 176 3.37 -1.81 -13.66
N SER A 177 3.17 -1.26 -14.87
CA SER A 177 1.89 -1.33 -15.59
C SER A 177 1.42 -2.77 -15.85
N ASP A 178 2.35 -3.71 -16.00
CA ASP A 178 2.10 -5.15 -16.07
C ASP A 178 1.45 -5.70 -14.78
N VAL A 179 1.93 -5.25 -13.62
CA VAL A 179 1.38 -5.59 -12.31
C VAL A 179 -0.01 -4.97 -12.10
N LEU A 180 -0.24 -3.74 -12.59
CA LEU A 180 -1.53 -3.06 -12.43
C LEU A 180 -2.62 -3.66 -13.33
N LEU A 181 -2.29 -3.90 -14.60
CA LEU A 181 -3.25 -4.33 -15.62
C LEU A 181 -3.46 -5.85 -15.63
N LEU A 182 -2.60 -6.61 -14.95
CA LEU A 182 -2.60 -8.07 -14.93
C LEU A 182 -2.78 -8.65 -16.34
N HIS A 183 -2.00 -8.18 -17.32
CA HIS A 183 -2.12 -8.58 -18.73
C HIS A 183 -2.03 -10.10 -18.87
N SER A 184 -3.17 -10.77 -18.82
CA SER A 184 -3.30 -12.22 -18.80
C SER A 184 -3.39 -12.72 -20.24
N GLY A 185 -2.23 -12.98 -20.84
CA GLY A 185 -2.09 -13.85 -22.01
C GLY A 185 -1.37 -15.17 -21.71
N THR A 186 -0.73 -15.32 -20.55
CA THR A 186 0.22 -16.43 -20.30
C THR A 186 -0.11 -17.29 -19.08
N GLY A 187 -1.15 -16.98 -18.29
CA GLY A 187 -1.53 -17.81 -17.14
C GLY A 187 -0.45 -17.97 -16.06
N ALA A 188 0.61 -17.17 -16.10
CA ALA A 188 1.60 -17.08 -15.04
C ALA A 188 1.19 -16.00 -14.05
N SER A 189 1.40 -16.24 -12.75
CA SER A 189 1.23 -15.21 -11.72
C SER A 189 2.06 -13.99 -12.13
N THR A 190 1.45 -12.80 -12.23
CA THR A 190 2.18 -11.54 -12.44
C THR A 190 2.75 -11.05 -11.11
N GLU A 191 3.35 -11.98 -10.36
CA GLU A 191 4.14 -11.67 -9.18
C GLU A 191 5.49 -11.16 -9.66
N ARG A 192 5.83 -9.96 -9.24
CA ARG A 192 7.05 -9.29 -9.69
C ARG A 192 7.97 -9.05 -8.51
N SER A 193 9.07 -9.79 -8.49
CA SER A 193 10.25 -9.33 -7.77
C SER A 193 10.78 -8.08 -8.44
N ARG A 194 11.03 -7.04 -7.66
CA ARG A 194 11.68 -5.83 -8.16
C ARG A 194 13.09 -6.18 -8.64
N ARG A 195 13.56 -5.49 -9.68
CA ARG A 195 14.94 -5.66 -10.16
C ARG A 195 15.91 -4.89 -9.27
N HIS A 196 15.49 -3.74 -8.77
CA HIS A 196 16.31 -2.85 -7.96
C HIS A 196 15.81 -2.78 -6.50
N PRO A 197 16.73 -2.71 -5.52
CA PRO A 197 16.39 -2.41 -4.13
C PRO A 197 15.69 -1.05 -3.99
N LEU A 198 14.90 -0.93 -2.92
CA LEU A 198 14.41 0.36 -2.45
C LEU A 198 15.35 0.87 -1.36
N PHE A 199 15.74 2.14 -1.47
CA PHE A 199 16.65 2.77 -0.52
C PHE A 199 15.97 3.93 0.18
N PHE A 200 16.36 4.16 1.44
CA PHE A 200 15.81 5.21 2.28
C PHE A 200 16.94 5.89 3.04
N ARG A 201 16.93 7.23 3.06
CA ARG A 201 17.88 8.04 3.82
C ARG A 201 17.19 9.18 4.54
N ALA A 202 17.56 9.41 5.79
CA ALA A 202 17.12 10.56 6.55
C ALA A 202 17.55 11.88 5.90
N SER A 203 16.60 12.82 5.84
CA SER A 203 16.86 14.22 5.47
C SER A 203 17.72 14.89 6.54
N SER A 204 19.03 14.64 6.46
CA SER A 204 20.06 15.08 7.41
C SER A 204 21.38 15.32 6.69
N ASN A 205 22.11 16.33 7.13
CA ASN A 205 23.49 16.61 6.68
C ASN A 205 24.52 15.90 7.58
N SER A 206 24.08 14.97 8.43
CA SER A 206 24.98 14.18 9.27
C SER A 206 25.43 12.92 8.55
N ASP A 207 26.72 12.65 8.71
CA ASP A 207 27.41 11.36 8.52
C ASP A 207 26.74 10.16 9.23
N ARG A 208 25.76 10.40 10.11
CA ARG A 208 25.00 9.38 10.85
C ARG A 208 23.52 9.39 10.51
N ALA A 209 23.16 9.92 9.34
CA ALA A 209 21.80 9.84 8.83
C ALA A 209 21.34 8.37 8.83
N PRO A 210 20.17 8.05 9.41
CA PRO A 210 19.59 6.73 9.25
C PRO A 210 19.47 6.32 7.78
N LEU A 211 19.96 5.13 7.46
CA LEU A 211 19.87 4.50 6.15
C LEU A 211 19.06 3.22 6.26
N ALA A 212 18.29 2.89 5.23
CA ALA A 212 17.66 1.59 5.11
C ALA A 212 17.60 1.13 3.64
N MET A 213 17.58 -0.18 3.45
CA MET A 213 17.40 -0.83 2.16
C MET A 213 16.35 -1.93 2.32
N LEU A 214 15.47 -2.06 1.34
CA LEU A 214 14.52 -3.16 1.21
C LEU A 214 14.72 -3.85 -0.14
N TYR A 215 14.95 -5.15 -0.14
CA TYR A 215 15.04 -5.96 -1.35
C TYR A 215 14.49 -7.36 -1.09
N ASP A 216 13.56 -7.78 -1.95
CA ASP A 216 12.72 -8.96 -1.73
C ASP A 216 12.09 -8.96 -0.32
N ASN A 217 12.35 -9.98 0.50
CA ASN A 217 11.86 -10.08 1.87
C ASN A 217 12.83 -9.47 2.90
N TRP A 218 14.02 -9.03 2.50
CA TRP A 218 15.05 -8.59 3.42
C TRP A 218 15.06 -7.09 3.58
N LYS A 219 15.16 -6.64 4.84
CA LYS A 219 15.29 -5.23 5.17
C LYS A 219 16.50 -4.99 6.05
N TYR A 220 17.35 -4.07 5.61
CA TYR A 220 18.59 -3.73 6.29
C TYR A 220 18.55 -2.28 6.75
N HIS A 221 18.98 -2.02 7.98
CA HIS A 221 19.03 -0.69 8.58
C HIS A 221 20.42 -0.37 9.11
N ILE A 222 20.85 0.88 8.91
CA ILE A 222 21.96 1.50 9.62
C ILE A 222 21.40 2.70 10.39
N VAL A 223 21.32 2.60 11.72
CA VAL A 223 20.76 3.64 12.59
C VAL A 223 21.74 3.91 13.72
N GLN A 224 22.26 5.14 13.82
CA GLN A 224 23.25 5.50 14.83
C GLN A 224 24.45 4.54 14.86
N ASN A 225 24.94 4.15 13.68
CA ASN A 225 26.02 3.17 13.45
C ASN A 225 25.73 1.74 13.93
N LYS A 226 24.49 1.46 14.36
CA LYS A 226 24.02 0.09 14.61
C LYS A 226 23.38 -0.47 13.35
N LYS A 227 23.63 -1.75 13.11
CA LYS A 227 23.23 -2.48 11.91
C LYS A 227 22.21 -3.52 12.29
N TYR A 228 21.16 -3.64 11.49
CA TYR A 228 20.10 -4.61 11.72
C TYR A 228 19.66 -5.20 10.39
N LEU A 229 19.51 -6.53 10.36
CA LEU A 229 18.87 -7.25 9.27
C LEU A 229 17.57 -7.86 9.78
N TYR A 230 16.49 -7.72 9.00
CA TYR A 230 15.19 -8.31 9.27
C TYR A 230 14.71 -9.11 8.05
N ASP A 231 14.11 -10.28 8.32
CA ASP A 231 13.31 -11.02 7.34
C ASP A 231 11.83 -10.65 7.52
N LEU A 232 11.29 -9.86 6.58
CA LEU A 232 9.92 -9.37 6.65
C LEU A 232 8.87 -10.44 6.35
N GLN A 233 9.25 -11.57 5.74
CA GLN A 233 8.32 -12.65 5.45
C GLN A 233 7.94 -13.38 6.74
N SER A 234 8.92 -13.67 7.60
CA SER A 234 8.68 -14.31 8.89
C SER A 234 8.36 -13.32 10.01
N ASN A 235 8.83 -12.07 9.89
CA ASN A 235 8.72 -11.06 10.93
C ASN A 235 8.43 -9.66 10.34
N PRO A 236 7.19 -9.37 9.91
CA PRO A 236 6.81 -8.08 9.33
C PRO A 236 6.89 -6.91 10.32
N GLY A 237 6.93 -7.19 11.64
CA GLY A 237 7.11 -6.20 12.69
C GLY A 237 8.56 -5.75 12.88
N GLU A 238 9.55 -6.38 12.23
CA GLU A 238 10.97 -6.01 12.44
C GLU A 238 11.39 -6.07 13.93
N ASP A 239 10.85 -7.05 14.66
CA ASP A 239 11.13 -7.30 16.09
C ASP A 239 12.34 -8.19 16.35
N VAL A 240 12.63 -9.11 15.43
CA VAL A 240 13.72 -10.09 15.49
C VAL A 240 14.84 -9.70 14.51
N GLU A 241 15.97 -9.27 15.06
CA GLU A 241 17.22 -9.03 14.32
C GLU A 241 17.89 -10.38 13.98
N VAL A 242 18.31 -10.56 12.73
CA VAL A 242 18.80 -11.86 12.24
C VAL A 242 20.17 -11.82 11.55
N SER A 243 20.94 -10.72 11.67
CA SER A 243 22.23 -10.56 10.99
C SER A 243 23.27 -11.63 11.36
N GLU A 244 23.27 -12.11 12.61
CA GLU A 244 24.16 -13.21 13.03
C GLU A 244 23.79 -14.55 12.39
N SER A 245 22.50 -14.74 12.08
CA SER A 245 21.98 -15.96 11.42
C SER A 245 22.18 -15.93 9.90
N TYR A 246 22.23 -14.75 9.30
CA TYR A 246 22.40 -14.54 7.85
C TYR A 246 23.50 -13.52 7.54
N PRO A 247 24.75 -13.79 7.96
CA PRO A 247 25.85 -12.82 7.87
C PRO A 247 26.26 -12.48 6.44
N GLU A 248 26.05 -13.39 5.48
CA GLU A 248 26.25 -13.15 4.06
C GLU A 248 25.23 -12.17 3.47
N VAL A 249 23.95 -12.32 3.82
CA VAL A 249 22.88 -11.39 3.41
C VAL A 249 23.15 -10.01 4.00
N ALA A 250 23.44 -9.94 5.30
CA ALA A 250 23.75 -8.68 5.99
C ALA A 250 24.92 -7.94 5.33
N ARG A 251 26.01 -8.65 5.01
CA ARG A 251 27.19 -8.06 4.37
C ARG A 251 26.91 -7.57 2.95
N ALA A 252 26.14 -8.34 2.18
CA ALA A 252 25.78 -7.97 0.81
C ALA A 252 24.91 -6.70 0.81
N MET A 253 23.85 -6.68 1.62
CA MET A 253 22.96 -5.52 1.74
C MET A 253 23.68 -4.30 2.32
N GLU A 254 24.55 -4.47 3.31
CA GLU A 254 25.36 -3.37 3.83
C GLU A 254 26.20 -2.72 2.74
N LYS A 255 26.93 -3.55 1.97
CA LYS A 255 27.77 -3.05 0.88
C LYS A 255 26.92 -2.29 -0.14
N THR A 256 25.81 -2.88 -0.59
CA THR A 256 24.93 -2.24 -1.57
C THR A 256 24.34 -0.93 -1.07
N LEU A 257 23.93 -0.86 0.20
CA LEU A 257 23.36 0.34 0.79
C LEU A 257 24.39 1.46 0.93
N LEU A 258 25.62 1.14 1.34
CA LEU A 258 26.71 2.13 1.44
C LEU A 258 27.19 2.59 0.06
N ASP A 259 27.31 1.67 -0.91
CA ASP A 259 27.61 2.04 -2.30
C ASP A 259 26.56 3.02 -2.84
N TRP A 260 25.26 2.83 -2.52
CA TRP A 260 24.19 3.75 -2.88
C TRP A 260 24.32 5.11 -2.18
N ASP A 261 24.54 5.13 -0.86
CA ASP A 261 24.68 6.39 -0.10
C ASP A 261 25.85 7.24 -0.62
N ASP A 262 26.96 6.61 -1.04
CA ASP A 262 28.11 7.28 -1.66
C ASP A 262 27.78 7.93 -3.04
N THR A 263 26.68 7.53 -3.69
CA THR A 263 26.21 8.18 -4.93
C THR A 263 25.43 9.46 -4.68
N LEU A 264 24.93 9.65 -3.46
CA LEU A 264 24.07 10.78 -3.14
C LEU A 264 24.88 12.06 -2.97
N PRO A 265 24.30 13.24 -3.26
CA PRO A 265 24.96 14.50 -3.00
C PRO A 265 25.34 14.64 -1.51
N GLU A 266 26.62 14.94 -1.23
CA GLU A 266 27.13 15.16 0.13
C GLU A 266 26.42 16.34 0.85
N PHE A 267 25.88 17.27 0.06
CA PHE A 267 25.18 18.45 0.52
C PHE A 267 23.89 18.65 -0.26
N TYR A 268 22.79 18.89 0.45
CA TYR A 268 21.60 19.50 -0.14
C TYR A 268 21.29 20.79 0.64
N ALA A 269 21.11 21.88 -0.10
CA ALA A 269 20.62 23.11 0.48
C ALA A 269 19.14 22.92 0.84
N LYS A 270 18.79 22.94 2.13
CA LYS A 270 17.42 23.29 2.52
C LYS A 270 17.26 24.77 2.23
N THR A 271 16.81 25.12 1.03
CA THR A 271 16.37 26.50 0.78
C THR A 271 15.23 26.78 1.75
N SER A 272 15.42 27.75 2.64
CA SER A 272 14.35 28.28 3.50
C SER A 272 13.37 29.14 2.70
N GLU A 273 13.66 29.39 1.43
CA GLU A 273 12.77 30.04 0.49
C GLU A 273 11.68 29.03 0.14
N GLY A 274 10.48 29.26 0.65
CA GLY A 274 9.30 28.56 0.18
C GLY A 274 9.27 28.63 -1.33
N TRP A 275 8.84 27.54 -1.96
CA TRP A 275 8.57 27.50 -3.39
C TRP A 275 7.71 28.73 -3.73
N ASP A 276 8.30 29.73 -4.37
CA ASP A 276 7.50 30.82 -4.91
C ASP A 276 6.75 30.22 -6.09
N LEU A 277 5.46 29.93 -5.89
CA LEU A 277 4.58 29.41 -6.94
C LEU A 277 4.42 30.41 -8.10
N ASN A 278 4.97 31.62 -7.99
CA ASN A 278 5.05 32.61 -9.06
C ASN A 278 6.44 32.70 -9.71
N ASP A 279 7.44 31.96 -9.24
CA ASP A 279 8.71 31.83 -9.95
C ASP A 279 8.49 30.76 -11.03
N PRO A 280 8.41 31.14 -12.32
CA PRO A 280 8.26 30.16 -13.37
C PRO A 280 9.51 29.30 -13.34
N VAL A 281 9.37 28.03 -12.93
CA VAL A 281 10.40 27.03 -13.17
C VAL A 281 10.65 27.09 -14.68
N ASP A 282 11.82 27.62 -15.06
CA ASP A 282 12.22 27.79 -16.44
C ASP A 282 12.54 26.40 -16.99
N PHE A 283 11.48 25.65 -17.28
CA PHE A 283 11.57 24.36 -17.95
C PHE A 283 11.95 24.67 -19.39
N ASP A 284 13.25 24.67 -19.69
CA ASP A 284 13.72 24.65 -21.07
C ASP A 284 13.52 23.24 -21.63
N PRO A 285 12.55 23.02 -22.55
CA PRO A 285 12.31 21.70 -23.13
C PRO A 285 13.47 21.18 -23.98
N ASN A 286 14.52 21.99 -24.20
CA ASN A 286 15.72 21.63 -24.95
C ASN A 286 16.94 21.39 -24.04
N GLU A 287 16.84 21.64 -22.73
CA GLU A 287 17.92 21.32 -21.82
C GLU A 287 17.93 19.79 -21.62
N PRO A 288 19.04 19.10 -21.98
CA PRO A 288 19.11 17.67 -21.78
C PRO A 288 19.01 17.39 -20.27
N PRO A 289 18.23 16.38 -19.86
CA PRO A 289 18.16 16.00 -18.46
C PRO A 289 19.58 15.70 -17.94
N PRO A 290 19.89 16.02 -16.66
CA PRO A 290 21.18 15.69 -16.10
C PRO A 290 21.44 14.20 -16.27
N VAL A 291 22.57 13.87 -16.89
CA VAL A 291 22.99 12.48 -17.11
C VAL A 291 23.35 11.87 -15.76
N VAL A 292 22.36 11.24 -15.12
CA VAL A 292 22.60 10.35 -13.98
C VAL A 292 22.93 8.98 -14.56
N GLN A 293 24.20 8.59 -14.51
CA GLN A 293 24.62 7.23 -14.86
C GLN A 293 24.08 6.28 -13.77
N PRO A 294 23.24 5.27 -14.07
CA PRO A 294 22.80 4.32 -13.05
C PRO A 294 23.96 3.37 -12.71
N PRO A 295 24.43 3.27 -11.45
CA PRO A 295 25.55 2.41 -11.08
C PRO A 295 25.03 1.18 -10.33
N TRP A 296 24.18 0.34 -10.92
CA TRP A 296 23.67 -0.83 -10.18
C TRP A 296 24.34 -2.14 -10.63
N PRO A 297 25.16 -2.78 -9.78
CA PRO A 297 25.42 -4.20 -9.90
C PRO A 297 24.16 -4.99 -9.50
N THR A 298 23.74 -5.95 -10.32
CA THR A 298 22.61 -6.85 -10.01
C THR A 298 22.99 -7.81 -8.89
N LEU A 299 22.29 -7.78 -7.76
CA LEU A 299 22.49 -8.69 -6.61
C LEU A 299 22.32 -10.19 -6.96
N ARG A 300 21.78 -10.52 -8.14
CA ARG A 300 21.62 -11.89 -8.62
C ARG A 300 22.94 -12.65 -8.85
N ASP A 301 24.08 -11.95 -8.90
CA ASP A 301 25.39 -12.59 -9.07
C ASP A 301 26.04 -13.03 -7.74
N ALA A 302 25.42 -12.71 -6.60
CA ALA A 302 25.89 -13.14 -5.27
C ALA A 302 25.30 -14.50 -4.86
N GLY A 303 25.46 -15.53 -5.67
CA GLY A 303 25.65 -16.93 -5.25
C GLY A 303 24.68 -17.62 -4.27
N ALA A 304 23.48 -17.11 -3.99
CA ALA A 304 22.51 -17.76 -3.12
C ALA A 304 21.19 -17.99 -3.86
N THR A 305 21.10 -19.12 -4.57
CA THR A 305 19.80 -19.69 -4.91
C THR A 305 19.29 -20.44 -3.67
N PRO A 306 18.10 -20.14 -3.13
CA PRO A 306 17.52 -20.94 -2.07
C PRO A 306 17.02 -22.25 -2.69
N THR A 307 17.80 -23.32 -2.58
CA THR A 307 17.36 -24.67 -2.94
C THR A 307 16.50 -25.23 -1.82
N CYS A 308 15.18 -25.12 -1.97
CA CYS A 308 14.23 -25.98 -1.28
C CYS A 308 13.43 -26.76 -2.33
N ALA A 309 14.04 -27.85 -2.82
CA ALA A 309 13.31 -28.95 -3.45
C ALA A 309 13.63 -30.22 -2.64
N PRO A 310 12.63 -31.03 -2.26
CA PRO A 310 12.84 -32.19 -1.41
C PRO A 310 13.71 -33.24 -2.12
N SER A 311 14.65 -33.82 -1.36
CA SER A 311 15.51 -34.91 -1.83
C SER A 311 14.69 -36.18 -2.07
N ASP A 312 14.89 -36.80 -3.24
CA ASP A 312 15.08 -38.25 -3.43
C ASP A 312 14.68 -38.66 -4.86
N VAL A 313 15.68 -38.83 -5.74
CA VAL A 313 15.59 -39.73 -6.90
C VAL A 313 16.95 -40.42 -7.07
N PRO A 314 17.05 -41.76 -7.02
CA PRO A 314 18.28 -42.45 -7.35
C PRO A 314 18.54 -42.37 -8.86
N SER A 315 19.80 -42.09 -9.21
CA SER A 315 20.34 -42.30 -10.55
C SER A 315 20.28 -43.80 -10.90
N GLU A 316 19.74 -44.14 -12.08
CA GLU A 316 20.30 -45.06 -13.09
C GLU A 316 19.26 -45.25 -14.20
N SER A 317 19.64 -44.97 -15.45
CA SER A 317 18.81 -45.18 -16.64
C SER A 317 18.88 -46.64 -17.10
N PRO A 318 17.75 -47.32 -17.39
CA PRO A 318 17.78 -48.51 -18.24
C PRO A 318 17.27 -48.18 -19.64
N SER A 319 18.11 -48.51 -20.62
CA SER A 319 17.78 -48.64 -22.03
C SER A 319 16.83 -49.83 -22.27
N GLY A 320 15.74 -49.61 -23.02
CA GLY A 320 14.99 -50.68 -23.68
C GLY A 320 13.46 -50.60 -23.48
N ALA A 321 12.72 -50.35 -24.56
CA ALA A 321 11.30 -50.71 -24.65
C ALA A 321 11.19 -52.25 -24.78
N PRO A 322 10.19 -52.91 -24.19
CA PRO A 322 8.91 -53.05 -24.89
C PRO A 322 7.63 -53.25 -24.02
N ASN A 323 6.48 -53.15 -24.71
CA ASN A 323 5.19 -53.83 -24.53
C ASN A 323 4.82 -54.45 -23.17
N GLU A 324 3.72 -53.96 -22.58
CA GLU A 324 2.45 -54.67 -22.36
C GLU A 324 1.60 -53.87 -21.35
N SER A 325 0.33 -53.57 -21.69
CA SER A 325 -0.66 -53.18 -20.67
C SER A 325 -1.19 -54.46 -20.01
N PRO A 326 -1.33 -54.51 -18.67
CA PRO A 326 -2.68 -54.68 -18.17
C PRO A 326 -3.00 -54.05 -16.80
N SER A 327 -4.28 -53.68 -16.68
CA SER A 327 -5.20 -53.80 -15.55
C SER A 327 -4.64 -53.79 -14.12
N VAL A 328 -5.07 -52.83 -13.28
CA VAL A 328 -6.05 -52.98 -12.19
C VAL A 328 -6.32 -51.57 -11.59
N ALA A 329 -7.57 -51.23 -11.32
CA ALA A 329 -8.01 -50.16 -10.40
C ALA A 329 -8.78 -50.83 -9.24
N PRO A 330 -9.19 -50.13 -8.17
CA PRO A 330 -8.48 -49.26 -7.21
C PRO A 330 -8.75 -49.69 -5.73
N SER A 331 -8.06 -49.12 -4.74
CA SER A 331 -8.54 -48.91 -3.34
C SER A 331 -7.48 -48.04 -2.64
N ASP A 332 -7.71 -46.94 -1.92
CA ASP A 332 -8.75 -46.56 -0.98
C ASP A 332 -8.83 -45.02 -0.85
N SER A 333 -10.02 -44.51 -0.50
CA SER A 333 -10.29 -43.11 -0.13
C SER A 333 -10.39 -42.96 1.42
N PRO A 334 -10.20 -41.75 1.97
CA PRO A 334 -9.63 -41.54 3.29
C PRO A 334 -10.66 -41.58 4.43
N SER A 335 -10.21 -42.03 5.61
CA SER A 335 -10.99 -41.98 6.86
C SER A 335 -10.33 -41.04 7.87
N ALA A 336 -10.88 -39.83 8.02
CA ALA A 336 -11.04 -39.10 9.31
C ALA A 336 -11.47 -37.65 9.05
N ARG A 337 -12.71 -37.30 9.43
CA ARG A 337 -13.21 -35.92 9.56
C ARG A 337 -13.06 -35.46 11.03
N PRO A 338 -12.70 -34.19 11.28
CA PRO A 338 -12.65 -33.62 12.63
C PRO A 338 -14.06 -33.38 13.20
N SER A 339 -14.17 -33.49 14.53
CA SER A 339 -15.40 -33.29 15.30
C SER A 339 -15.38 -31.95 16.04
N SER A 340 -16.37 -31.10 15.74
CA SER A 340 -17.07 -30.14 16.63
C SER A 340 -17.62 -28.95 15.82
N ILE A 341 -18.95 -28.88 15.71
CA ILE A 341 -19.71 -27.74 15.17
C ILE A 341 -20.46 -27.12 16.36
N PRO A 342 -20.32 -25.83 16.65
CA PRO A 342 -21.23 -25.11 17.54
C PRO A 342 -22.54 -24.83 16.82
N THR A 343 -23.65 -25.14 17.49
CA THR A 343 -25.03 -24.88 17.10
C THR A 343 -25.35 -23.42 17.41
N ASP A 344 -25.87 -22.67 16.43
CA ASP A 344 -26.93 -21.66 16.57
C ASP A 344 -26.93 -20.69 15.35
N ALA A 345 -27.88 -20.91 14.43
CA ALA A 345 -28.23 -19.97 13.37
C ALA A 345 -29.69 -19.52 13.60
N PRO A 346 -30.00 -18.21 13.65
CA PRO A 346 -31.37 -17.76 13.76
C PRO A 346 -32.09 -17.82 12.39
N SER A 347 -33.26 -18.44 12.42
CA SER A 347 -34.21 -18.56 11.31
C SER A 347 -35.15 -17.36 11.22
N SER A 348 -35.23 -16.71 10.06
CA SER A 348 -36.50 -16.16 9.51
C SER A 348 -36.30 -15.54 8.12
N ILE A 349 -36.74 -16.25 7.08
CA ILE A 349 -37.07 -15.69 5.76
C ILE A 349 -38.60 -15.54 5.72
N PRO A 350 -39.15 -14.36 5.37
CA PRO A 350 -40.55 -14.27 4.96
C PRO A 350 -40.67 -14.50 3.46
N THR A 351 -41.34 -15.59 3.08
CA THR A 351 -42.01 -15.79 1.80
C THR A 351 -43.23 -14.86 1.73
N ASP A 352 -43.37 -14.10 0.64
CA ASP A 352 -44.59 -14.04 -0.20
C ASP A 352 -44.44 -12.98 -1.30
N ALA A 353 -44.52 -13.43 -2.56
CA ALA A 353 -44.68 -12.60 -3.74
C ALA A 353 -46.17 -12.52 -4.12
N PRO A 354 -46.68 -11.37 -4.60
CA PRO A 354 -47.91 -11.36 -5.36
C PRO A 354 -47.60 -11.36 -6.87
N SER A 355 -48.17 -12.34 -7.56
CA SER A 355 -48.32 -12.33 -9.02
C SER A 355 -49.68 -11.75 -9.41
N SER A 356 -49.69 -11.08 -10.58
CA SER A 356 -50.79 -10.87 -11.54
C SER A 356 -50.99 -9.42 -11.97
N SER A 357 -50.79 -9.17 -13.26
CA SER A 357 -51.30 -8.02 -14.00
C SER A 357 -52.81 -8.15 -14.20
N PRO A 358 -53.50 -7.02 -14.45
CA PRO A 358 -54.33 -6.97 -15.66
C PRO A 358 -54.09 -5.71 -16.50
N THR A 359 -54.18 -5.91 -17.80
CA THR A 359 -54.28 -4.94 -18.90
C THR A 359 -55.54 -4.08 -18.84
N ASP A 360 -55.42 -2.80 -19.22
CA ASP A 360 -56.18 -2.09 -20.28
C ASP A 360 -56.34 -0.58 -20.00
N ALA A 361 -55.97 0.24 -21.00
CA ALA A 361 -56.22 1.69 -21.08
C ALA A 361 -57.69 1.97 -21.50
N PRO A 362 -58.22 3.22 -21.39
CA PRO A 362 -57.93 4.19 -22.46
C PRO A 362 -57.86 5.69 -22.06
N SER A 363 -57.18 6.40 -22.97
CA SER A 363 -57.16 7.83 -23.37
C SER A 363 -57.93 8.92 -22.62
N SER A 364 -57.24 10.04 -22.33
CA SER A 364 -57.57 11.37 -22.88
C SER A 364 -56.48 12.41 -22.57
N SER A 365 -55.83 12.93 -23.61
CA SER A 365 -55.32 14.33 -23.70
C SER A 365 -56.23 15.06 -24.71
N PRO A 366 -56.22 16.40 -24.90
CA PRO A 366 -55.33 17.43 -24.34
C PRO A 366 -56.08 18.74 -23.92
N THR A 367 -55.36 19.74 -23.39
CA THR A 367 -55.26 21.15 -23.92
C THR A 367 -54.79 22.15 -22.86
N GLY A 368 -53.89 23.06 -23.24
CA GLY A 368 -53.65 24.32 -22.53
C GLY A 368 -52.18 24.72 -22.31
N ALA A 369 -51.54 25.29 -23.34
CA ALA A 369 -50.40 26.21 -23.20
C ALA A 369 -50.84 27.60 -23.71
N PRO A 370 -50.02 28.67 -23.70
CA PRO A 370 -49.38 29.39 -22.59
C PRO A 370 -49.62 30.92 -22.66
N SER A 371 -49.28 31.71 -21.62
CA SER A 371 -48.97 33.16 -21.69
C SER A 371 -48.51 33.63 -20.29
N SER A 372 -47.59 34.55 -20.02
CA SER A 372 -46.70 35.44 -20.76
C SER A 372 -45.91 36.23 -19.70
N SER A 373 -44.57 36.28 -19.79
CA SER A 373 -43.59 37.37 -19.54
C SER A 373 -43.78 38.51 -18.48
N PRO A 374 -42.66 39.19 -18.10
CA PRO A 374 -42.36 39.69 -16.74
C PRO A 374 -42.42 41.23 -16.56
N THR A 375 -42.20 41.71 -15.33
CA THR A 375 -41.81 43.09 -14.92
C THR A 375 -41.13 42.97 -13.54
N ASP A 376 -40.09 43.68 -13.10
CA ASP A 376 -39.14 44.67 -13.67
C ASP A 376 -37.77 44.44 -13.02
#